data_AF-A0AA37AX39-F1
#
_entry.id   AF-A0AA37AX39-F1
#
_cell.length_a   1.000
_cell.length_b   1.000
_cell.length_c   1.000
_cell.angle_alpha   90.00
_cell.angle_beta   90.00
_cell.angle_gamma   90.00
#
_symmetry.space_group_name_H-M   'P 1'
#
loop_
_entity.id
_entity.type
_entity.pdbx_description
1 polymer ?
#
loop_
_entity_poly.entity_id
_entity_poly.type
_entity_poly.pdbx_seq_one_letter_code
_entity_poly.pdbx_strand_id
1 'polypeptide(L)'
;MKLHHLGIACEDIAETLSKTKKLHDVQEVSEVVFDEKQQASVQLVTLSDGTRLELIAGKIIQSLVNKKVSFYHVCYEVEDIHVELEKAKKNGAFIISMPKPSALFEQRLVAFLVFPYGLVEFLEKEN
;
A
#
# COMPACT_ATOMS: atom_id res chain seq x y z
N MET A 1 1.42 10.30 12.39
CA MET A 1 1.68 9.44 11.21
C MET A 1 2.68 8.38 11.60
N LYS A 2 2.45 7.12 11.24
CA LYS A 2 3.38 6.01 11.48
C LYS A 2 3.54 5.21 10.18
N LEU A 3 4.76 4.79 9.84
CA LEU A 3 4.98 3.93 8.68
C LEU A 3 4.15 2.66 8.84
N HIS A 4 3.27 2.40 7.88
CA HIS A 4 2.35 1.29 7.92
C HIS A 4 2.88 0.11 7.10
N HIS A 5 3.09 0.29 5.80
CA HIS A 5 3.66 -0.73 4.91
C HIS A 5 4.39 -0.09 3.70
N LEU A 6 5.11 -0.93 2.95
CA LEU A 6 5.68 -0.59 1.65
C LEU A 6 4.91 -1.31 0.53
N GLY A 7 4.46 -0.57 -0.47
CA GLY A 7 3.74 -1.12 -1.61
C GLY A 7 4.65 -1.66 -2.70
N ILE A 8 4.47 -2.93 -3.06
CA ILE A 8 5.29 -3.68 -4.02
C ILE A 8 4.43 -4.12 -5.19
N ALA A 9 4.65 -3.53 -6.36
CA ALA A 9 4.09 -4.00 -7.62
C ALA A 9 4.78 -5.29 -8.06
N CYS A 10 4.00 -6.33 -8.35
CA CYS A 10 4.50 -7.62 -8.84
C CYS A 10 3.61 -8.22 -9.95
N GLU A 11 4.17 -9.16 -10.72
CA GLU A 11 3.44 -9.92 -11.74
C GLU A 11 2.48 -10.93 -11.10
N ASP A 12 2.97 -11.65 -10.09
CA ASP A 12 2.26 -12.73 -9.41
C ASP A 12 2.54 -12.69 -7.90
N ILE A 13 1.47 -12.66 -7.10
CA ILE A 13 1.55 -12.58 -5.63
C ILE A 13 2.18 -13.84 -5.05
N ALA A 14 1.80 -15.03 -5.53
CA ALA A 14 2.25 -16.29 -4.95
C ALA A 14 3.75 -16.53 -5.20
N GLU A 15 4.22 -16.24 -6.42
CA GLU A 15 5.64 -16.30 -6.76
C GLU A 15 6.45 -15.27 -5.95
N THR A 16 5.94 -14.04 -5.83
CA THR A 16 6.60 -12.99 -5.07
C THR A 16 6.69 -13.33 -3.59
N LEU A 17 5.59 -13.81 -2.98
CA LEU A 17 5.57 -14.29 -1.60
C LEU A 17 6.56 -15.44 -1.38
N SER A 18 6.62 -16.41 -2.30
CA SER A 18 7.56 -17.52 -2.25
C SER A 18 9.01 -17.05 -2.25
N LYS A 19 9.34 -16.04 -3.06
CA LYS A 19 10.68 -15.42 -3.08
C LYS A 19 10.95 -14.61 -1.80
N THR A 20 9.97 -13.84 -1.31
CA THR A 20 10.08 -13.08 -0.06
C THR A 20 10.39 -14.00 1.12
N LYS A 21 9.69 -15.13 1.24
CA LYS A 21 9.93 -16.15 2.29
C LYS A 21 11.31 -16.82 2.23
N LYS A 22 12.00 -16.77 1.09
CA LYS A 22 13.37 -17.30 0.95
C LYS A 22 14.43 -16.29 1.40
N LEU A 23 14.10 -15.00 1.39
CA LEU A 23 15.03 -13.92 1.71
C LEU A 23 14.81 -13.37 3.12
N HIS A 24 13.57 -13.35 3.60
CA HIS A 24 13.17 -12.78 4.88
C HIS A 24 12.41 -13.79 5.73
N ASP A 25 12.58 -13.66 7.05
CA ASP A 25 11.73 -14.34 8.02
C ASP A 25 10.35 -13.65 8.02
N VAL A 26 9.34 -14.40 7.57
CA VAL A 26 7.95 -13.94 7.51
C VAL A 26 7.21 -14.43 8.75
N GLN A 27 6.62 -13.49 9.49
CA GLN A 27 5.83 -13.77 10.68
C GLN A 27 4.37 -14.05 10.35
N GLU A 28 3.77 -13.25 9.46
CA GLU A 28 2.35 -13.32 9.15
C GLU A 28 2.09 -13.00 7.67
N VAL A 29 1.05 -13.62 7.11
CA VAL A 29 0.60 -13.40 5.74
C VAL A 29 -0.93 -13.35 5.76
N SER A 30 -1.51 -12.27 5.26
CA SER A 30 -2.96 -12.15 5.12
C SER A 30 -3.49 -13.04 4.00
N GLU A 31 -4.81 -13.22 3.95
CA GLU A 31 -5.46 -13.70 2.74
C GLU A 31 -5.23 -12.72 1.57
N VAL A 32 -5.33 -13.24 0.34
CA VAL A 32 -5.33 -12.41 -0.86
C VAL A 32 -6.70 -11.80 -1.03
N VAL A 33 -6.77 -10.48 -1.11
CA VAL A 33 -8.01 -9.74 -1.34
C VAL A 33 -8.03 -9.22 -2.77
N PHE A 34 -9.14 -9.42 -3.50
CA PHE A 34 -9.33 -8.82 -4.81
C PHE A 34 -10.12 -7.52 -4.67
N ASP A 35 -9.50 -6.40 -5.04
CA ASP A 35 -10.16 -5.10 -5.13
C ASP A 35 -10.77 -4.93 -6.52
N GLU A 36 -12.10 -5.09 -6.60
CA GLU A 36 -12.86 -4.94 -7.86
C GLU A 36 -12.75 -3.53 -8.46
N LYS A 37 -12.61 -2.48 -7.65
CA LYS A 37 -12.52 -1.09 -8.15
C LYS A 37 -11.16 -0.84 -8.80
N GLN A 38 -10.11 -1.46 -8.26
CA GLN A 38 -8.75 -1.32 -8.77
C GLN A 38 -8.36 -2.42 -9.78
N GLN A 39 -9.19 -3.46 -9.90
CA GLN A 39 -8.90 -4.65 -10.73
C GLN A 39 -7.51 -5.22 -10.39
N ALA A 40 -7.26 -5.37 -9.09
CA ALA A 40 -5.99 -5.80 -8.54
C ALA A 40 -6.21 -6.72 -7.34
N SER A 41 -5.35 -7.72 -7.22
CA SER A 41 -5.20 -8.53 -6.02
C SER A 41 -4.14 -7.90 -5.12
N VAL A 42 -4.37 -7.94 -3.82
CA VAL A 42 -3.47 -7.41 -2.80
C VAL A 42 -3.28 -8.40 -1.66
N GLN A 43 -2.09 -8.43 -1.08
CA GLN A 43 -1.75 -9.28 0.07
C GLN A 43 -0.77 -8.58 0.99
N LEU A 44 -1.04 -8.58 2.29
CA LEU A 44 -0.14 -8.05 3.30
C LEU A 44 0.77 -9.14 3.86
N VAL A 45 2.06 -8.85 3.94
CA VAL A 45 3.09 -9.73 4.48
C VAL A 45 3.81 -9.00 5.61
N THR A 46 3.78 -9.56 6.81
CA THR A 46 4.49 -9.03 7.98
C THR A 46 5.76 -9.84 8.20
N LEU A 47 6.91 -9.17 8.18
CA LEU A 47 8.21 -9.74 8.52
C LEU A 47 8.38 -9.86 10.04
N SER A 48 9.31 -10.68 10.49
CA SER A 48 9.58 -10.90 11.93
C SER A 48 10.03 -9.66 12.71
N ASP A 49 10.49 -8.61 12.03
CA ASP A 49 10.84 -7.33 12.65
C ASP A 49 9.65 -6.35 12.71
N GLY A 50 8.46 -6.78 12.27
CA GLY A 50 7.26 -5.97 12.18
C GLY A 50 7.17 -5.10 10.92
N THR A 51 8.16 -5.15 10.02
CA THR A 51 8.07 -4.51 8.71
C THR A 51 6.95 -5.16 7.90
N ARG A 52 6.10 -4.34 7.26
CA ARG A 52 5.00 -4.83 6.44
C ARG A 52 5.20 -4.48 4.97
N LEU A 53 5.01 -5.47 4.12
CA LEU A 53 5.06 -5.36 2.67
C LEU A 53 3.66 -5.67 2.12
N GLU A 54 3.15 -4.79 1.27
CA GLU A 54 1.92 -5.05 0.53
C GLU A 54 2.30 -5.50 -0.88
N LEU A 55 1.92 -6.72 -1.26
CA LEU A 55 2.12 -7.26 -2.59
C LEU A 55 0.89 -6.95 -3.44
N ILE A 56 1.07 -6.30 -4.59
CA ILE A 56 -0.01 -5.88 -5.48
C ILE A 56 0.24 -6.42 -6.88
N ALA A 57 -0.72 -7.20 -7.39
CA ALA A 57 -0.73 -7.72 -8.75
C ALA A 57 -2.04 -7.35 -9.46
N GLY A 58 -1.97 -6.91 -10.71
CA GLY A 58 -3.15 -6.54 -11.49
C GLY A 58 -2.88 -5.52 -12.58
N LYS A 59 -3.91 -5.21 -13.37
CA LYS A 59 -3.78 -4.34 -14.55
C LYS A 59 -3.30 -2.92 -14.17
N ILE A 60 -3.69 -2.42 -13.00
CA ILE A 60 -3.36 -1.07 -12.54
C ILE A 60 -1.85 -0.88 -12.30
N ILE A 61 -1.14 -1.93 -11.90
CA ILE A 61 0.30 -1.89 -11.63
C ILE A 61 1.16 -2.39 -12.81
N GLN A 62 0.55 -2.92 -13.87
CA GLN A 62 1.28 -3.58 -14.96
C GLN A 62 2.33 -2.67 -15.61
N SER A 63 2.02 -1.37 -15.72
CA SER A 63 2.97 -0.40 -16.28
C SER A 63 4.23 -0.20 -15.43
N LEU A 64 4.12 -0.35 -14.10
CA LEU A 64 5.24 -0.27 -13.17
C LEU A 64 6.09 -1.53 -13.27
N VAL A 65 5.44 -2.70 -13.26
CA VAL A 65 6.07 -4.00 -13.44
C VAL A 65 6.86 -4.07 -14.74
N ASN A 66 6.28 -3.65 -15.86
CA ASN A 66 6.96 -3.63 -17.17
C ASN A 66 8.20 -2.71 -17.17
N LYS A 67 8.20 -1.66 -16.33
CA LYS A 67 9.32 -0.74 -16.13
C LYS A 67 10.30 -1.22 -15.05
N LYS A 68 10.09 -2.41 -14.47
CA LYS A 68 10.86 -2.97 -13.36
C LYS A 68 10.85 -2.07 -12.12
N VAL A 69 9.74 -1.37 -11.89
CA VAL A 69 9.48 -0.60 -10.67
C VAL A 69 8.63 -1.47 -9.74
N SER A 70 9.25 -1.97 -8.66
CA SER A 70 8.58 -2.80 -7.66
C SER A 70 8.06 -1.95 -6.50
N PHE A 71 8.95 -1.40 -5.66
CA PHE A 71 8.55 -0.45 -4.62
C PHE A 71 8.01 0.82 -5.26
N TYR A 72 6.72 1.11 -5.06
CA TYR A 72 6.07 2.21 -5.77
C TYR A 72 5.28 3.16 -4.88
N HIS A 73 4.92 2.77 -3.65
CA HIS A 73 4.36 3.69 -2.68
C HIS A 73 4.79 3.36 -1.25
N VAL A 74 4.68 4.35 -0.39
CA VAL A 74 4.81 4.19 1.07
C VAL A 74 3.49 4.54 1.72
N CYS A 75 3.02 3.68 2.62
CA CYS A 75 1.78 3.93 3.35
C CYS A 75 2.09 4.41 4.77
N TYR A 76 1.40 5.47 5.20
CA TYR A 76 1.40 5.94 6.57
C TYR A 76 0.02 5.82 7.19
N GLU A 77 -0.04 5.26 8.39
CA GLU A 77 -1.23 5.30 9.21
C GLU A 77 -1.38 6.66 9.87
N VAL A 78 -2.59 7.21 9.85
CA VAL A 78 -2.93 8.56 10.31
C VAL A 78 -4.19 8.52 11.19
N GLU A 79 -4.29 9.41 12.18
CA GLU A 79 -5.41 9.41 13.13
C GLU A 79 -6.73 9.89 12.47
N ASP A 80 -6.65 10.93 11.64
CA ASP A 80 -7.79 11.45 10.84
C ASP A 80 -7.28 11.75 9.43
N ILE A 81 -7.83 11.04 8.44
CA ILE A 81 -7.35 11.13 7.07
C ILE A 81 -7.67 12.48 6.43
N HIS A 82 -8.78 13.11 6.80
CA HIS A 82 -9.19 14.41 6.24
C HIS A 82 -8.29 15.53 6.76
N VAL A 83 -7.97 15.51 8.05
CA VAL A 83 -7.05 16.48 8.68
C VAL A 83 -5.66 16.35 8.07
N GLU A 84 -5.14 15.12 7.92
CA GLU A 84 -3.78 14.94 7.40
C GLU A 84 -3.69 15.26 5.91
N LEU A 85 -4.73 14.99 5.11
CA LEU A 85 -4.77 15.41 3.69
C LEU A 85 -4.74 16.94 3.54
N GLU A 86 -5.51 17.67 4.33
CA GLU A 86 -5.49 19.14 4.30
C GLU A 86 -4.13 19.71 4.72
N LYS A 87 -3.51 19.10 5.74
CA LYS A 87 -2.15 19.45 6.16
C LYS A 87 -1.13 19.14 5.05
N ALA A 88 -1.19 17.96 4.44
CA ALA A 88 -0.28 17.57 3.36
C ALA A 88 -0.42 18.52 2.15
N LYS A 89 -1.65 18.85 1.74
CA LYS A 89 -1.94 19.79 0.65
C LYS A 89 -1.35 21.18 0.93
N LYS A 90 -1.51 21.71 2.15
CA LYS A 90 -0.90 22.99 2.57
C LYS A 90 0.63 22.96 2.52
N ASN A 91 1.24 21.78 2.65
CA ASN A 91 2.69 21.57 2.59
C ASN A 91 3.19 21.13 1.20
N GLY A 92 2.39 21.30 0.15
CA GLY A 92 2.83 21.07 -1.23
C GLY A 92 2.57 19.66 -1.77
N ALA A 93 1.81 18.82 -1.06
CA ALA A 93 1.35 17.56 -1.61
C ALA A 93 0.31 17.76 -2.72
N PHE A 94 0.39 16.94 -3.77
CA PHE A 94 -0.63 16.84 -4.79
C PHE A 94 -1.54 15.65 -4.50
N ILE A 95 -2.82 15.91 -4.18
CA ILE A 95 -3.79 14.85 -3.85
C ILE A 95 -4.26 14.19 -5.15
N ILE A 96 -4.05 12.87 -5.27
CA ILE A 96 -4.42 12.09 -6.46
C ILE A 96 -5.75 11.34 -6.25
N SER A 97 -5.98 10.86 -5.02
CA SER A 97 -7.21 10.15 -4.65
C SER A 97 -7.74 10.69 -3.34
N MET A 98 -9.02 11.05 -3.34
CA MET A 98 -9.76 11.33 -2.11
C MET A 98 -9.96 10.04 -1.28
N PRO A 99 -10.27 10.15 0.03
CA PRO A 99 -10.54 9.00 0.90
C PRO A 99 -11.59 8.06 0.33
N LYS A 100 -11.27 6.76 0.31
CA LYS A 100 -12.15 5.67 -0.10
C LYS A 100 -11.92 4.45 0.79
N PRO A 101 -12.93 3.61 1.05
CA PRO A 101 -12.74 2.41 1.86
C PRO A 101 -11.82 1.40 1.15
N SER A 102 -10.95 0.74 1.91
CA SER A 102 -10.09 -0.36 1.45
C SER A 102 -10.61 -1.72 1.93
N ALA A 103 -10.78 -2.66 1.01
CA ALA A 103 -11.18 -4.03 1.36
C ALA A 103 -10.09 -4.80 2.13
N LEU A 104 -8.81 -4.50 1.88
CA LEU A 104 -7.69 -5.13 2.59
C LEU A 104 -7.61 -4.69 4.05
N PHE A 105 -8.03 -3.46 4.35
CA PHE A 105 -7.95 -2.86 5.68
C PHE A 105 -9.34 -2.68 6.28
N GLU A 106 -10.20 -3.69 6.20
CA GLU A 106 -11.50 -3.72 6.90
C GLU A 106 -12.36 -2.46 6.71
N GLN A 107 -12.40 -1.94 5.48
CA GLN A 107 -13.15 -0.73 5.08
C GLN A 107 -12.62 0.59 5.68
N ARG A 108 -11.46 0.60 6.34
CA ARG A 108 -10.74 1.82 6.70
C ARG A 108 -10.47 2.68 5.48
N LEU A 109 -10.44 3.99 5.68
CA LEU A 109 -10.24 4.93 4.59
C LEU A 109 -8.79 4.97 4.13
N VAL A 110 -8.58 4.96 2.82
CA VAL A 110 -7.29 5.19 2.17
C VAL A 110 -7.36 6.35 1.18
N ALA A 111 -6.27 7.10 1.07
CA ALA A 111 -6.11 8.20 0.12
C ALA A 111 -4.69 8.24 -0.43
N PHE A 112 -4.53 8.68 -1.67
CA PHE A 112 -3.23 8.75 -2.34
C PHE A 112 -2.85 10.18 -2.69
N LEU A 113 -1.58 10.51 -2.49
CA LEU A 113 -0.99 11.81 -2.80
C LEU A 113 0.44 11.64 -3.33
N VAL A 114 0.92 12.62 -4.10
CA VAL A 114 2.34 12.75 -4.44
C VAL A 114 2.98 13.75 -3.49
N PHE A 115 4.14 13.37 -2.96
CA PHE A 115 5.04 14.24 -2.22
C PHE A 115 6.46 14.16 -2.84
N PRO A 116 7.44 15.03 -2.51
CA PRO A 116 8.74 15.04 -3.19
C PRO A 116 9.51 13.71 -3.21
N TYR A 117 9.23 12.79 -2.29
CA TYR A 117 9.85 11.46 -2.26
C TYR A 117 9.02 10.36 -2.94
N GLY A 118 7.88 10.68 -3.57
CA GLY A 118 7.11 9.75 -4.39
C GLY A 118 5.63 9.66 -4.02
N LEU A 119 5.03 8.51 -4.34
CA LEU A 119 3.63 8.21 -4.06
C LEU A 119 3.47 7.81 -2.59
N VAL A 120 2.55 8.48 -1.91
CA VAL A 120 2.23 8.25 -0.51
C VAL A 120 0.77 7.85 -0.40
N GLU A 121 0.52 6.80 0.37
CA GLU A 121 -0.81 6.41 0.83
C GLU A 121 -0.99 6.86 2.28
N PHE A 122 -2.13 7.47 2.58
CA PHE A 122 -2.62 7.58 3.95
C PHE A 122 -3.67 6.53 4.20
N LEU A 123 -3.53 5.82 5.31
CA LEU A 123 -4.50 4.87 5.83
C LEU A 123 -5.02 5.40 7.17
N GLU A 124 -6.32 5.57 7.30
CA GLU A 124 -6.93 5.97 8.57
C GLU A 124 -6.79 4.86 9.60
N LYS A 125 -6.44 5.21 10.84
CA LYS A 125 -6.28 4.29 11.96
C LYS A 125 -7.62 3.65 12.35
N GLU A 126 -7.57 2.45 12.94
CA GLU A 126 -8.74 1.87 13.59
C GLU A 126 -9.13 2.69 14.82
N ASN A 127 -10.44 2.90 14.99
CA ASN A 127 -11.02 3.57 16.17
C ASN A 127 -10.94 2.70 17.42
#